data_AF-A0A0Q4UHG7-F1
#
_entry.id   AF-A0A0Q4UHG7-F1
#
_cell.length_a   1.000
_cell.length_b   1.000
_cell.length_c   1.000
_cell.angle_alpha   90.00
_cell.angle_beta   90.00
_cell.angle_gamma   90.00
#
_symmetry.space_group_name_H-M   'P 1'
#
loop_
_entity.id
_entity.type
_entity.pdbx_description
1 polymer ?
#
loop_
_entity_poly.entity_id
_entity_poly.type
_entity_poly.pdbx_seq_one_letter_code
_entity_poly.pdbx_strand_id
1 'polypeptide(L)' 'MRKLLVLCFALAAAGCQQQPPAVPTTDELIKNPQLLAEWKTKCDSGEYSNLPADQKDNLCFTTREARRSIAMQKINSK' A
#
# COMPACT_ATOMS: atom_id res chain seq x y z
N MET A 1 44.09 -18.86 -17.95
CA MET A 1 42.96 -19.35 -17.13
C MET A 1 42.81 -18.47 -15.89
N ARG A 2 41.55 -18.17 -15.53
CA ARG A 2 41.09 -17.78 -14.17
C ARG A 2 41.36 -16.33 -13.74
N LYS A 3 40.44 -15.40 -14.06
CA LYS A 3 40.19 -14.14 -13.33
C LYS A 3 38.98 -13.35 -13.90
N LEU A 4 37.83 -14.01 -14.13
CA LEU A 4 36.60 -13.33 -14.55
C LEU A 4 35.34 -13.95 -13.91
N LEU A 5 35.40 -14.23 -12.61
CA LEU A 5 34.23 -14.77 -11.87
C LEU A 5 34.11 -14.10 -10.49
N VAL A 6 34.04 -12.77 -10.44
CA VAL A 6 33.75 -12.03 -9.19
C VAL A 6 32.62 -11.00 -9.36
N LEU A 7 31.99 -10.91 -10.53
CA LEU A 7 31.02 -9.83 -10.85
C LEU A 7 29.56 -10.29 -10.99
N CYS A 8 29.20 -11.50 -10.54
CA CYS A 8 27.81 -11.98 -10.63
C CYS A 8 27.08 -12.18 -9.29
N PHE A 9 27.71 -11.92 -8.14
CA PHE A 9 27.04 -12.13 -6.84
C PHE A 9 26.35 -10.88 -6.25
N ALA A 10 26.41 -9.72 -6.92
CA ALA A 10 25.79 -8.50 -6.44
C ALA A 10 24.35 -8.25 -6.97
N LEU A 11 23.74 -9.20 -7.68
CA LEU A 11 22.35 -9.07 -8.16
C LEU A 11 21.32 -9.89 -7.37
N ALA A 12 21.75 -10.62 -6.33
CA ALA A 12 20.82 -11.44 -5.53
C ALA A 12 20.09 -10.66 -4.40
N ALA A 13 20.30 -9.34 -4.28
CA ALA A 13 19.67 -8.51 -3.23
C ALA A 13 18.48 -7.65 -3.70
N ALA A 14 17.92 -7.92 -4.88
CA ALA A 14 16.68 -7.29 -5.34
C ALA A 14 15.51 -8.28 -5.50
N GLY A 15 15.68 -9.52 -5.01
CA GLY A 15 14.58 -10.43 -4.76
C GLY A 15 13.94 -10.12 -3.41
N CYS A 16 13.52 -8.87 -3.19
CA CYS A 16 12.65 -8.57 -2.06
C CYS A 16 11.37 -9.35 -2.32
N GLN A 17 11.20 -10.50 -1.66
CA GLN A 17 9.89 -11.04 -1.38
C GLN A 17 9.20 -10.01 -0.49
N GLN A 18 8.72 -8.91 -1.11
CA GLN A 18 7.88 -7.92 -0.47
C GLN A 18 6.57 -8.64 -0.22
N GLN A 19 6.49 -9.32 0.93
CA GLN A 19 5.22 -9.69 1.53
C GLN A 19 4.33 -8.45 1.38
N PRO A 20 3.18 -8.55 0.69
CA PRO A 20 2.33 -7.39 0.49
C PRO A 20 2.08 -6.75 1.86
N PRO A 21 2.25 -5.42 1.99
CA PRO A 21 2.07 -4.76 3.27
C PRO A 21 0.69 -5.14 3.81
N ALA A 22 0.64 -5.58 5.06
CA ALA A 22 -0.62 -5.95 5.69
C ALA A 22 -1.58 -4.77 5.56
N VAL A 23 -2.66 -4.96 4.81
CA VAL A 23 -3.66 -3.92 4.54
C VAL A 23 -4.42 -3.67 5.84
N PRO A 24 -4.40 -2.44 6.38
CA PRO A 24 -5.14 -2.11 7.59
C PRO A 24 -6.63 -2.31 7.38
N THR A 25 -7.30 -2.74 8.42
CA THR A 25 -8.76 -2.83 8.45
C THR A 25 -9.39 -1.44 8.35
N THR A 26 -10.64 -1.39 7.91
CA THR A 26 -11.41 -0.14 7.85
C THR A 26 -11.49 0.55 9.22
N ASP A 27 -11.66 -0.21 10.32
CA ASP A 27 -11.73 0.35 11.67
C ASP A 27 -10.41 0.95 12.15
N GLU A 28 -9.28 0.33 11.84
CA GLU A 28 -7.95 0.87 12.17
C GLU A 28 -7.72 2.21 11.45
N LEU A 29 -8.12 2.30 10.18
CA LEU A 29 -8.02 3.52 9.40
C LEU A 29 -8.97 4.62 9.89
N ILE A 30 -10.18 4.27 10.32
CA ILE A 30 -11.11 5.23 10.93
C ILE A 30 -10.57 5.76 12.26
N LYS A 31 -9.99 4.88 13.09
CA LYS A 31 -9.45 5.23 14.41
C LYS A 31 -8.11 5.97 14.36
N ASN A 32 -7.37 5.85 13.27
CA ASN A 32 -6.05 6.47 13.10
C ASN A 32 -6.00 7.38 11.85
N PRO A 33 -6.29 8.69 11.99
CA PRO A 33 -6.26 9.63 10.88
C PRO A 33 -4.89 9.78 10.18
N GLN A 34 -3.79 9.58 10.91
CA GLN A 34 -2.44 9.64 10.32
C GLN A 34 -2.21 8.45 9.40
N LEU A 35 -2.56 7.24 9.85
CA LEU A 35 -2.48 6.03 9.05
C LEU A 35 -3.39 6.11 7.83
N LEU A 36 -4.60 6.67 7.97
CA LEU A 36 -5.50 6.92 6.85
C LEU A 36 -4.90 7.89 5.82
N ALA A 37 -4.23 8.96 6.27
CA ALA A 37 -3.57 9.91 5.37
C ALA A 37 -2.40 9.28 4.60
N GLU A 38 -1.61 8.44 5.27
CA GLU A 38 -0.53 7.68 4.64
C GLU A 38 -1.09 6.75 3.55
N TRP A 39 -2.06 5.91 3.89
CA TRP A 39 -2.66 4.95 2.94
C TRP A 39 -3.39 5.63 1.80
N LYS A 40 -4.10 6.74 2.08
CA LYS A 40 -4.67 7.60 1.04
C LYS A 40 -3.58 8.09 0.09
N THR A 41 -2.44 8.55 0.63
CA THR A 41 -1.33 9.01 -0.20
C THR A 41 -0.82 7.88 -1.08
N LYS A 42 -0.58 6.67 -0.57
CA LYS A 42 -0.13 5.52 -1.38
C LYS A 42 -1.10 5.17 -2.51
N CYS A 43 -2.40 5.23 -2.23
CA CYS A 43 -3.46 4.99 -3.22
C CYS A 43 -3.58 6.09 -4.28
N ASP A 44 -3.36 7.35 -3.91
CA ASP A 44 -3.54 8.53 -4.78
C ASP A 44 -2.26 8.96 -5.50
N SER A 45 -1.07 8.84 -4.87
CA SER A 45 0.24 9.32 -5.35
C SER A 45 0.88 8.40 -6.39
N GLY A 46 0.28 7.24 -6.61
CA GLY A 46 0.73 6.27 -7.59
C GLY A 46 1.83 5.32 -7.11
N GLU A 47 2.07 5.21 -5.81
CA GLU A 47 2.89 4.13 -5.23
C GLU A 47 2.39 2.74 -5.68
N TYR A 48 1.07 2.63 -5.89
CA TYR A 48 0.41 1.44 -6.44
C TYR A 48 0.05 1.55 -7.92
N SER A 49 0.51 2.57 -8.66
CA SER A 49 0.18 2.74 -10.09
C SER A 49 0.81 1.66 -10.98
N ASN A 50 1.91 1.05 -10.56
CA ASN A 50 2.57 -0.03 -11.29
C ASN A 50 1.94 -1.41 -11.00
N LEU A 51 0.96 -1.49 -10.09
CA LEU A 51 0.27 -2.73 -9.76
C LEU A 51 -0.89 -2.98 -10.74
N PRO A 52 -1.20 -4.25 -11.04
CA PRO A 52 -2.45 -4.62 -11.68
C PRO A 52 -3.66 -4.00 -10.98
N ALA A 53 -4.70 -3.65 -11.75
CA ALA A 53 -5.85 -2.90 -11.23
C ALA A 53 -6.57 -3.62 -10.08
N ASP A 54 -6.68 -4.95 -10.15
CA ASP A 54 -7.24 -5.81 -9.11
C ASP A 54 -6.39 -5.79 -7.83
N GLN A 55 -5.06 -5.85 -7.95
CA GLN A 55 -4.16 -5.76 -6.80
C GLN A 55 -4.21 -4.37 -6.16
N LYS A 56 -4.22 -3.32 -6.97
CA LYS A 56 -4.39 -1.94 -6.49
C LYS A 56 -5.73 -1.78 -5.77
N ASP A 57 -6.83 -2.27 -6.34
CA ASP A 57 -8.14 -2.16 -5.71
C ASP A 57 -8.18 -2.92 -4.38
N ASN A 58 -7.61 -4.13 -4.31
CA ASN A 58 -7.50 -4.90 -3.07
C ASN A 58 -6.71 -4.16 -1.97
N LEU A 59 -5.59 -3.51 -2.31
CA LEU A 59 -4.80 -2.74 -1.34
C LEU A 59 -5.51 -1.45 -0.89
N CYS A 60 -6.28 -0.82 -1.78
CA CYS A 60 -6.92 0.47 -1.52
C CYS A 60 -8.38 0.37 -1.05
N PHE A 61 -8.96 -0.84 -1.05
CA PHE A 61 -10.37 -1.06 -0.73
C PHE A 61 -10.72 -0.56 0.67
N THR A 62 -10.00 -0.98 1.70
CA THR A 62 -10.29 -0.60 3.10
C THR A 62 -10.11 0.89 3.34
N THR A 63 -9.18 1.53 2.63
CA THR A 63 -8.97 2.98 2.64
C THR A 63 -10.15 3.73 2.02
N ARG A 64 -10.70 3.23 0.91
CA ARG A 64 -11.90 3.79 0.29
C ARG A 64 -13.11 3.66 1.22
N GLU A 65 -13.30 2.49 1.82
CA GLU A 65 -14.39 2.25 2.78
C GLU A 65 -14.26 3.13 4.03
N ALA A 66 -13.06 3.29 4.59
CA ALA A 66 -12.83 4.16 5.74
C ALA A 66 -13.18 5.63 5.43
N ARG A 67 -12.77 6.14 4.26
CA ARG A 67 -13.12 7.50 3.81
C ARG A 67 -14.63 7.66 3.65
N ARG A 68 -15.29 6.66 3.07
CA ARG A 68 -16.75 6.66 2.90
C ARG A 68 -17.45 6.70 4.25
N SER A 69 -17.07 5.84 5.18
CA SER A 69 -17.64 5.78 6.54
C SER A 69 -17.48 7.11 7.29
N ILE A 70 -16.30 7.74 7.24
CA ILE A 70 -16.08 9.06 7.85
C ILE A 70 -16.96 10.13 7.19
N ALA A 71 -17.12 10.10 5.86
CA ALA A 71 -17.99 11.05 5.16
C ALA A 71 -19.46 10.88 5.59
N MET A 72 -19.94 9.63 5.70
CA MET A 72 -21.30 9.34 6.17
C MET A 72 -21.51 9.75 7.62
N GLN A 73 -20.54 9.52 8.51
CA GLN A 73 -20.59 10.01 9.89
C GLN A 73 -20.73 11.54 9.93
N LYS A 74 -19.96 12.26 9.11
CA LYS A 74 -20.06 13.74 9.03
C LYS A 74 -21.42 14.22 8.51
N ILE A 75 -22.05 13.46 7.60
CA ILE A 75 -23.39 13.77 7.09
C ILE A 75 -24.43 13.53 8.19
N ASN A 76 -24.32 12.43 8.93
CA ASN A 76 -25.30 12.03 9.95
C ASN A 76 -25.15 12.80 11.28
N SER A 77 -23.98 13.39 11.54
CA SER A 77 -23.73 14.22 12.74
C SER A 77 -24.10 15.70 12.54
N LYS A 78 -24.73 16.05 11.41
CA LYS A 78 -25.27 17.38 11.11
C LYS A 78 -26.78 17.39 11.28
#